data_AF-A0A9P4GLE8-F1
#
_entry.id   AF-A0A9P4GLE8-F1
#
_cell.length_a   1.000
_cell.length_b   1.000
_cell.length_c   1.000
_cell.angle_alpha   90.00
_cell.angle_beta   90.00
_cell.angle_gamma   90.00
#
_symmetry.space_group_name_H-M   'P 1'
#
loop_
_entity.id
_entity.type
_entity.pdbx_description
1 polymer ?
#
loop_
_entity_poly.entity_id
_entity_poly.type
_entity_poly.pdbx_seq_one_letter_code
_entity_poly.pdbx_strand_id
1 'polypeptide(L)'
;MSRNEENSRPPPYSETYTTRAVSPSRGQNILDQLSLTRAHHIQSVIDTHIIPLVETQATYGIAQTTIAMLPSDIPLPTPEEKSEFSFDTGDFKAAEVIGFSSQEEPKVVRLEGQMNRTEFWRPQSVIEELERVLRESLNASPRLQKNSMTSATRSVARSEVEMPLPQPRRNFLSRLVPSLGPEERSPSGNPEVGSRKVDAVGLVLVKVRLEEICLRTVNEFGLYDTMSKQCIIIRVDARC
;
A
#
# COMPACT_ATOMS: atom_id res chain seq x y z
N MET A 1 69.70 47.63 43.03
CA MET A 1 69.82 46.69 41.89
C MET A 1 68.54 45.88 41.84
N SER A 2 67.61 46.22 40.96
CA SER A 2 66.31 45.54 40.80
C SER A 2 66.34 44.74 39.51
N ARG A 3 66.10 43.42 39.58
CA ARG A 3 65.99 42.54 38.42
C ARG A 3 64.71 41.70 38.55
N ASN A 4 63.79 42.02 37.64
CA ASN A 4 62.95 41.13 36.84
C ASN A 4 62.04 40.12 37.56
N GLU A 5 60.79 40.53 37.80
CA GLU A 5 59.62 39.65 37.77
C GLU A 5 58.90 39.83 36.42
N GLU A 6 59.25 39.02 35.44
CA GLU A 6 58.48 38.91 34.19
C GLU A 6 58.46 37.43 33.79
N ASN A 7 57.46 36.67 34.25
CA ASN A 7 57.06 35.38 33.66
C ASN A 7 55.74 34.82 34.24
N SER A 8 54.69 35.65 34.28
CA SER A 8 53.34 35.19 34.60
C SER A 8 52.37 35.60 33.51
N ARG A 9 52.46 34.97 32.33
CA ARG A 9 51.35 34.95 31.38
C ARG A 9 50.99 33.49 31.06
N PRO A 10 49.79 33.02 31.40
CA PRO A 10 49.30 31.73 30.93
C PRO A 10 49.12 31.76 29.40
N PRO A 11 49.18 30.61 28.72
CA PRO A 11 49.07 30.54 27.27
C PRO A 11 47.71 31.10 26.80
N PRO A 12 47.64 31.73 25.61
CA PRO A 12 46.39 32.22 25.07
C PRO A 12 45.47 31.04 24.81
N TYR A 13 44.26 31.09 25.38
CA TYR A 13 43.18 30.14 25.15
C TYR A 13 42.69 30.34 23.71
N SER A 14 43.38 29.74 22.75
CA SER A 14 42.80 29.52 21.43
C SER A 14 41.79 28.41 21.63
N GLU A 15 40.51 28.79 21.73
CA GLU A 15 39.38 27.88 21.64
C GLU A 15 39.44 27.17 20.29
N THR A 16 40.12 26.04 20.24
CA THR A 16 39.83 25.02 19.25
C THR A 16 38.43 24.52 19.55
N TYR A 17 37.45 25.14 18.90
CA TYR A 17 36.20 24.48 18.55
C TYR A 17 36.55 23.36 17.57
N THR A 18 37.21 22.31 18.06
CA THR A 18 37.03 20.97 17.48
C THR A 18 35.59 20.63 17.76
N THR A 19 34.71 21.06 16.84
CA THR A 19 33.40 20.49 16.62
C THR A 19 33.65 19.02 16.34
N ARG A 20 33.71 18.23 17.42
CA ARG A 20 33.79 16.78 17.38
C ARG A 20 32.50 16.37 16.68
N ALA A 21 32.60 16.11 15.39
CA ALA A 21 31.51 15.58 14.60
C ALA A 21 31.07 14.30 15.31
N VAL A 22 29.96 14.39 16.05
CA VAL A 22 29.30 13.26 16.68
C VAL A 22 28.97 12.31 15.54
N SER A 23 29.71 11.22 15.42
CA SER A 23 29.56 10.29 14.32
C SER A 23 28.13 9.75 14.35
N PRO A 24 27.27 10.00 13.34
CA PRO A 24 25.91 9.47 13.33
C PRO A 24 25.88 7.96 13.03
N SER A 25 27.01 7.27 13.17
CA SER A 25 27.30 6.09 12.36
C SER A 25 26.48 4.88 12.76
N ARG A 26 26.37 4.53 14.04
CA ARG A 26 25.73 3.24 14.40
C ARG A 26 24.20 3.28 14.33
N GLY A 27 23.59 4.32 14.89
CA GLY A 27 22.12 4.43 14.93
C GLY A 27 21.51 4.58 13.55
N GLN A 28 22.11 5.45 12.70
CA GLN A 28 21.65 5.64 11.33
C GLN A 28 21.79 4.35 10.50
N ASN A 29 22.94 3.66 10.60
CA ASN A 29 23.14 2.39 9.89
C ASN A 29 22.09 1.33 10.29
N ILE A 30 21.71 1.25 11.57
CA ILE A 30 20.66 0.31 12.02
C ILE A 30 19.30 0.68 11.41
N LEU A 31 18.95 1.97 11.40
CA LEU A 31 17.68 2.44 10.81
C LEU A 31 17.65 2.22 9.29
N ASP A 32 18.77 2.46 8.62
CA ASP A 32 18.92 2.23 7.17
C ASP A 32 18.81 0.74 6.85
N GLN A 33 19.48 -0.13 7.63
CA GLN A 33 19.38 -1.57 7.48
C GLN A 33 17.95 -2.07 7.71
N LEU A 34 17.26 -1.55 8.73
CA LEU A 34 15.85 -1.88 9.00
C LEU A 34 14.95 -1.46 7.83
N SER A 35 15.17 -0.27 7.28
CA SER A 35 14.39 0.25 6.16
C SER A 35 14.61 -0.57 4.89
N LEU A 36 15.86 -0.93 4.59
CA LEU A 36 16.21 -1.81 3.47
C LEU A 36 15.58 -3.20 3.64
N THR A 37 15.72 -3.80 4.82
CA THR A 37 15.18 -5.14 5.11
C THR A 37 13.65 -5.15 4.98
N ARG A 38 12.98 -4.10 5.46
CA ARG A 38 11.53 -3.92 5.31
C ARG A 38 11.14 -3.82 3.84
N ALA A 39 11.79 -2.95 3.07
CA ALA A 39 11.48 -2.76 1.66
C ALA A 39 11.66 -4.07 0.86
N HIS A 40 12.77 -4.77 1.11
CA HIS A 40 13.04 -6.07 0.49
C HIS A 40 11.97 -7.11 0.85
N HIS A 41 11.58 -7.17 2.13
CA HIS A 41 10.54 -8.11 2.58
C HIS A 41 9.18 -7.82 1.96
N ILE A 42 8.76 -6.55 1.93
CA ILE A 42 7.52 -6.12 1.27
C ILE A 42 7.53 -6.53 -0.19
N GLN A 43 8.63 -6.28 -0.91
CA GLN A 43 8.75 -6.66 -2.30
C GLN A 43 8.69 -8.18 -2.49
N SER A 44 9.37 -8.95 -1.64
CA SER A 44 9.30 -10.42 -1.65
C SER A 44 7.86 -10.92 -1.47
N VAL A 45 7.08 -10.32 -0.56
CA VAL A 45 5.67 -10.68 -0.34
C VAL A 45 4.81 -10.35 -1.56
N ILE A 46 5.05 -9.20 -2.20
CA ILE A 46 4.38 -8.81 -3.44
C ILE A 46 4.62 -9.83 -4.54
N ASP A 47 5.89 -10.15 -4.80
CA ASP A 47 6.28 -11.02 -5.91
C ASP A 47 5.84 -12.47 -5.70
N THR A 48 5.88 -12.95 -4.45
CA THR A 48 5.60 -14.36 -4.13
C THR A 48 4.11 -14.64 -3.97
N HIS A 49 3.35 -13.72 -3.36
CA HIS A 49 1.99 -13.99 -2.92
C HIS A 49 0.92 -13.17 -3.63
N ILE A 50 1.23 -11.94 -4.04
CA ILE A 50 0.21 -11.00 -4.52
C ILE A 50 0.15 -11.00 -6.05
N ILE A 51 1.28 -10.74 -6.72
CA ILE A 51 1.34 -10.64 -8.19
C ILE A 51 0.80 -11.91 -8.87
N PRO A 52 1.20 -13.13 -8.47
CA PRO A 52 0.70 -14.34 -9.12
C PRO A 52 -0.82 -14.48 -9.05
N LEU A 53 -1.45 -14.04 -7.95
CA LEU A 53 -2.90 -14.08 -7.80
C LEU A 53 -3.61 -13.07 -8.69
N VAL A 54 -3.05 -11.86 -8.80
CA VAL A 54 -3.56 -10.81 -9.69
C VAL A 54 -3.40 -11.24 -11.15
N GLU A 55 -2.24 -11.76 -11.54
CA GLU A 55 -2.01 -12.27 -12.90
C GLU A 55 -2.97 -13.40 -13.23
N THR A 56 -3.16 -14.34 -12.31
CA THR A 56 -4.13 -15.43 -12.49
C THR A 56 -5.55 -14.89 -12.71
N GLN A 57 -6.00 -13.91 -11.92
CA GLN A 57 -7.32 -13.28 -12.16
C GLN A 57 -7.41 -12.54 -13.49
N ALA A 58 -6.34 -11.84 -13.87
CA ALA A 58 -6.27 -11.16 -15.16
C ALA A 58 -6.34 -12.15 -16.34
N THR A 59 -5.79 -13.36 -16.22
CA THR A 59 -5.94 -14.40 -17.27
C THR A 59 -7.38 -14.87 -17.44
N TYR A 60 -8.20 -14.78 -16.39
CA TYR A 60 -9.64 -15.05 -16.45
C TYR A 60 -10.47 -13.83 -16.89
N GLY A 61 -9.83 -12.70 -17.19
CA GLY A 61 -10.52 -11.45 -17.56
C GLY A 61 -11.19 -10.75 -16.37
N ILE A 62 -10.83 -11.09 -15.13
CA ILE A 62 -11.39 -10.49 -13.93
C ILE A 62 -10.57 -9.24 -13.59
N ALA A 63 -11.21 -8.08 -13.68
CA ALA A 63 -10.58 -6.77 -13.48
C ALA A 63 -10.31 -6.45 -12.00
N GLN A 64 -11.19 -6.92 -11.11
CA GLN A 64 -11.08 -6.69 -9.68
C GLN A 64 -10.49 -7.92 -8.99
N THR A 65 -9.58 -7.72 -8.04
CA THR A 65 -9.06 -8.81 -7.21
C THR A 65 -8.97 -8.33 -5.77
N THR A 66 -9.66 -9.04 -4.89
CA THR A 66 -9.55 -8.81 -3.45
C THR A 66 -8.79 -9.94 -2.78
N ILE A 67 -7.74 -9.59 -2.04
CA ILE A 67 -6.87 -10.54 -1.33
C ILE A 67 -6.90 -10.21 0.15
N ALA A 68 -7.12 -11.23 0.98
CA ALA A 68 -6.98 -11.17 2.42
C ALA A 68 -5.71 -11.93 2.81
N MET A 69 -4.67 -11.21 3.22
CA MET A 69 -3.44 -11.81 3.72
C MET A 69 -3.49 -11.95 5.24
N LEU A 70 -3.30 -13.17 5.71
CA LEU A 70 -3.29 -13.55 7.11
C LEU A 70 -1.84 -13.58 7.60
N PRO A 71 -1.49 -12.79 8.63
CA PRO A 71 -0.24 -12.92 9.33
C PRO A 71 0.04 -14.33 9.86
N SER A 72 1.32 -14.66 9.98
CA SER A 72 1.81 -15.99 10.38
C SER A 72 1.43 -16.42 11.80
N ASP A 73 1.25 -15.46 12.71
CA ASP A 73 0.92 -15.64 14.12
C ASP A 73 -0.57 -15.85 14.38
N ILE A 74 -1.42 -15.81 13.35
CA ILE A 74 -2.82 -16.19 13.48
C ILE A 74 -2.88 -17.72 13.68
N PRO A 75 -3.39 -18.19 14.83
CA PRO A 75 -3.55 -19.62 15.07
C PRO A 75 -4.69 -20.13 14.21
N LEU A 76 -4.35 -20.86 13.16
CA LEU A 76 -5.32 -21.61 12.37
C LEU A 76 -5.18 -23.09 12.69
N PRO A 77 -6.29 -23.84 12.73
CA PRO A 77 -6.21 -25.29 12.81
C PRO A 77 -5.35 -25.78 11.64
N THR A 78 -4.41 -26.68 11.93
CA THR A 78 -3.67 -27.39 10.89
C THR A 78 -4.66 -28.15 10.03
N PRO A 79 -4.67 -27.96 8.70
CA PRO A 79 -5.48 -28.81 7.85
C PRO A 79 -5.03 -30.25 8.08
N GLU A 80 -5.94 -31.14 8.47
CA GLU A 80 -5.61 -32.54 8.70
C GLU A 80 -4.93 -33.09 7.44
N GLU A 81 -3.78 -33.74 7.62
CA GLU A 81 -3.10 -34.45 6.54
C GLU A 81 -4.12 -35.43 5.95
N LYS A 82 -4.39 -35.31 4.64
CA LYS A 82 -5.38 -36.13 3.95
C LYS A 82 -5.04 -37.62 4.18
N SER A 83 -5.72 -38.23 5.14
CA SER A 83 -5.66 -39.67 5.39
C SER A 83 -6.21 -40.39 4.16
N GLU A 84 -5.53 -41.46 3.72
CA GLU A 84 -5.88 -42.26 2.54
C GLU A 84 -7.29 -42.90 2.59
N PHE A 85 -7.97 -42.78 3.73
CA PHE A 85 -9.34 -43.26 3.97
C PHE A 85 -10.38 -42.13 4.14
N SER A 86 -10.02 -40.86 3.94
CA SER A 86 -10.97 -39.75 4.01
C SER A 86 -11.77 -39.68 2.71
N PHE A 87 -13.07 -39.98 2.79
CA PHE A 87 -14.00 -39.74 1.69
C PHE A 87 -14.18 -38.24 1.50
N ASP A 88 -14.00 -37.80 0.26
CA ASP A 88 -14.01 -36.42 -0.22
C ASP A 88 -15.26 -35.66 0.27
N THR A 89 -15.14 -35.04 1.44
CA THR A 89 -16.22 -34.26 2.06
C THR A 89 -15.75 -32.80 2.13
N GLY A 90 -15.63 -32.18 0.96
CA GLY A 90 -15.45 -30.74 0.81
C GLY A 90 -14.03 -30.24 1.02
N ASP A 91 -13.66 -29.22 0.25
CA ASP A 91 -12.42 -28.47 0.40
C ASP A 91 -12.32 -27.88 1.83
N PHE A 92 -11.68 -28.59 2.76
CA PHE A 92 -11.39 -28.09 4.10
C PHE A 92 -10.39 -26.94 4.04
N LYS A 93 -10.90 -25.74 3.74
CA LYS A 93 -10.16 -24.49 3.80
C LYS A 93 -9.87 -24.21 5.27
N ALA A 94 -8.59 -24.16 5.65
CA ALA A 94 -8.17 -23.98 7.05
C ALA A 94 -8.76 -22.72 7.73
N ALA A 95 -9.12 -21.71 6.94
CA ALA A 95 -9.91 -20.57 7.38
C ALA A 95 -10.74 -19.99 6.25
N GLU A 96 -11.99 -19.66 6.53
CA GLU A 96 -12.89 -18.95 5.62
C GLU A 96 -13.21 -17.56 6.19
N VAL A 97 -13.16 -16.52 5.36
CA VAL A 97 -13.48 -15.17 5.80
C VAL A 97 -15.00 -14.99 5.80
N ILE A 98 -15.61 -14.79 6.97
CA ILE A 98 -17.04 -14.52 7.12
C ILE A 98 -17.28 -13.00 7.21
N GLY A 99 -18.36 -12.53 6.59
CA GLY A 99 -18.88 -11.18 6.86
C GLY A 99 -18.06 -10.06 6.23
N PHE A 100 -17.22 -10.41 5.24
CA PHE A 100 -16.49 -9.41 4.48
C PHE A 100 -17.48 -8.50 3.74
N SER A 101 -17.44 -7.19 3.99
CA SER A 101 -18.44 -6.24 3.48
C SER A 101 -18.39 -6.01 1.96
N SER A 102 -17.62 -6.81 1.22
CA SER A 102 -17.51 -6.71 -0.24
C SER A 102 -18.33 -7.82 -0.87
N GLN A 103 -18.95 -7.53 -2.02
CA GLN A 103 -19.77 -8.52 -2.75
C GLN A 103 -18.97 -9.72 -3.27
N GLU A 104 -17.63 -9.65 -3.25
CA GLU A 104 -16.72 -10.68 -3.72
C GLU A 104 -15.96 -11.31 -2.53
N GLU A 105 -15.90 -12.65 -2.53
CA GLU A 105 -15.15 -13.40 -1.53
C GLU A 105 -13.64 -13.17 -1.72
N PRO A 106 -12.92 -12.72 -0.67
CA PRO A 106 -11.51 -12.44 -0.81
C PRO A 106 -10.71 -13.74 -0.95
N LYS A 107 -9.67 -13.70 -1.80
CA LYS A 107 -8.66 -14.76 -1.85
C LYS A 107 -7.83 -14.72 -0.58
N VAL A 108 -7.92 -15.78 0.20
CA VAL A 108 -7.23 -15.91 1.49
C VAL A 108 -5.82 -16.44 1.26
N VAL A 109 -4.81 -15.70 1.71
CA VAL A 109 -3.40 -16.10 1.65
C VAL A 109 -2.82 -16.09 3.06
N ARG A 110 -2.27 -17.21 3.50
CA ARG A 110 -1.53 -17.25 4.75
C ARG A 110 -0.06 -16.91 4.49
N LEU A 111 0.46 -15.93 5.22
CA LEU A 111 1.87 -15.60 5.19
C LEU A 111 2.64 -16.48 6.19
N GLU A 112 3.89 -16.78 5.86
CA GLU A 112 4.74 -17.67 6.66
C GLU A 112 6.00 -16.97 7.15
N GLY A 113 6.55 -17.43 8.28
CA GLY A 113 7.83 -16.95 8.80
C GLY A 113 7.75 -15.72 9.70
N GLN A 114 8.85 -15.46 10.40
CA GLN A 114 8.92 -14.52 11.53
C GLN A 114 8.64 -13.06 11.12
N MET A 115 9.03 -12.66 9.90
CA MET A 115 8.82 -11.30 9.39
C MET A 115 7.36 -11.05 8.96
N ASN A 116 6.54 -12.09 8.87
CA ASN A 116 5.14 -12.00 8.47
C ASN A 116 4.18 -12.03 9.66
N ARG A 117 4.66 -11.63 10.85
CA ARG A 117 3.80 -11.48 12.04
C ARG A 117 2.98 -10.20 11.96
N THR A 118 1.88 -10.16 12.70
CA THR A 118 0.99 -8.99 12.80
C THR A 118 1.76 -7.71 13.14
N GLU A 119 2.76 -7.78 14.01
CA GLU A 119 3.56 -6.61 14.44
C GLU A 119 4.39 -5.98 13.32
N PHE A 120 4.77 -6.74 12.28
CA PHE A 120 5.45 -6.16 11.13
C PHE A 120 4.50 -5.32 10.29
N TRP A 121 3.24 -5.76 10.13
CA TRP A 121 2.23 -5.11 9.29
C TRP A 121 1.43 -4.02 10.00
N ARG A 122 1.44 -4.03 11.33
CA ARG A 122 0.75 -3.05 12.18
C ARG A 122 1.11 -1.58 11.90
N PRO A 123 2.38 -1.20 11.63
CA PRO A 123 2.73 0.18 11.35
C PRO A 123 2.13 0.64 10.01
N GLN A 124 1.40 1.75 10.01
CA GLN A 124 0.75 2.28 8.81
C GLN A 124 1.73 2.59 7.68
N SER A 125 2.97 2.97 8.00
CA SER A 125 4.02 3.21 6.99
C SER A 125 4.38 1.96 6.18
N VAL A 126 4.27 0.77 6.77
CA VAL A 126 4.48 -0.52 6.07
C VAL A 126 3.33 -0.79 5.11
N ILE A 127 2.09 -0.49 5.52
CA ILE A 127 0.89 -0.62 4.68
C ILE A 127 0.93 0.33 3.49
N GLU A 128 1.30 1.60 3.72
CA GLU A 128 1.47 2.60 2.67
C GLU A 128 2.60 2.26 1.69
N GLU A 129 3.70 1.69 2.21
CA GLU A 129 4.82 1.22 1.40
C GLU A 129 4.43 0.02 0.55
N LEU A 130 3.73 -0.97 1.12
CA LEU A 130 3.16 -2.09 0.39
C LEU A 130 2.24 -1.61 -0.74
N GLU A 131 1.34 -0.67 -0.45
CA GLU A 131 0.44 -0.08 -1.46
C GLU A 131 1.23 0.62 -2.58
N ARG A 132 2.22 1.43 -2.22
CA ARG A 132 3.06 2.16 -3.18
C ARG A 132 3.84 1.22 -4.09
N VAL A 133 4.57 0.27 -3.51
CA VAL A 133 5.41 -0.68 -4.25
C VAL A 133 4.56 -1.59 -5.12
N LEU A 134 3.42 -2.08 -4.62
CA LEU A 134 2.50 -2.91 -5.41
C LEU A 134 1.89 -2.13 -6.58
N ARG A 135 1.52 -0.86 -6.36
CA ARG A 135 1.04 0.01 -7.44
C ARG A 135 2.12 0.21 -8.50
N GLU A 136 3.35 0.47 -8.09
CA GLU A 136 4.48 0.67 -8.98
C GLU A 136 4.77 -0.60 -9.79
N SER A 137 4.83 -1.77 -9.14
CA SER A 137 5.08 -3.05 -9.81
C SER A 137 4.01 -3.40 -10.84
N LEU A 138 2.73 -3.17 -10.52
CA LEU A 138 1.61 -3.49 -11.42
C LEU A 138 1.54 -2.52 -12.61
N ASN A 139 1.84 -1.23 -12.40
CA ASN A 139 1.85 -0.25 -13.50
C ASN A 139 3.13 -0.32 -14.36
N ALA A 140 4.25 -0.78 -13.80
CA ALA A 140 5.49 -1.01 -14.52
C ALA A 140 5.48 -2.31 -15.36
N SER A 141 4.61 -3.27 -15.04
CA SER A 141 4.55 -4.55 -15.74
C SER A 141 4.01 -4.39 -17.18
N PRO A 142 4.82 -4.63 -18.22
CA PRO A 142 4.40 -4.51 -19.62
C PRO A 142 3.38 -5.59 -20.02
N ARG A 143 3.16 -6.61 -19.18
CA ARG A 143 2.21 -7.70 -19.44
C ARG A 143 0.76 -7.26 -19.26
N LEU A 144 0.49 -6.40 -18.27
CA LEU A 144 -0.85 -5.81 -18.09
C LEU A 144 -1.12 -4.71 -19.13
N GLN A 145 -0.08 -4.05 -19.65
CA GLN A 145 -0.21 -3.06 -20.72
C GLN A 145 -0.60 -3.70 -22.07
N LYS A 146 -0.12 -4.92 -22.36
CA LYS A 146 -0.41 -5.61 -23.64
C LYS A 146 -1.87 -5.98 -23.83
N ASN A 147 -2.63 -6.21 -22.76
CA ASN A 147 -4.03 -6.61 -22.86
C ASN A 147 -4.98 -5.41 -23.07
N SER A 148 -4.51 -4.17 -22.90
CA SER A 148 -5.31 -2.97 -23.15
C SER A 148 -5.18 -2.41 -24.58
N MET A 149 -4.33 -3.00 -25.42
CA MET A 149 -4.01 -2.47 -26.76
C MET A 149 -4.77 -3.16 -27.92
N THR A 150 -5.67 -4.11 -27.66
CA THR A 150 -6.43 -4.81 -28.70
C THR A 150 -7.78 -4.17 -29.06
N SER A 151 -8.16 -3.03 -28.46
CA SER A 151 -9.42 -2.34 -28.76
C SER A 151 -9.28 -1.03 -29.53
N ALA A 152 -8.20 -0.85 -30.30
CA ALA A 152 -7.98 0.36 -31.08
C ALA A 152 -7.58 0.09 -32.54
N THR A 153 -8.37 -0.69 -33.28
CA THR A 153 -8.35 -0.60 -34.76
C THR A 153 -9.63 -1.13 -35.38
N ARG A 154 -10.64 -0.25 -35.53
CA ARG A 154 -11.59 -0.34 -36.65
C ARG A 154 -12.10 1.05 -37.01
N SER A 155 -11.17 1.94 -37.36
CA SER A 155 -11.48 3.15 -38.13
C SER A 155 -11.75 2.73 -39.58
N VAL A 156 -13.02 2.47 -39.91
CA VAL A 156 -13.46 2.47 -41.30
C VAL A 156 -13.66 3.93 -41.69
N ALA A 157 -12.73 4.41 -42.51
CA ALA A 157 -12.85 5.65 -43.25
C ALA A 157 -14.10 5.63 -44.15
N ARG A 158 -14.88 6.71 -44.12
CA ARG A 158 -15.61 7.15 -45.32
C ARG A 158 -15.83 8.67 -45.31
N SER A 159 -15.08 9.30 -46.22
CA SER A 159 -15.16 10.62 -46.88
C SER A 159 -16.08 11.74 -46.39
N GLU A 160 -15.42 12.89 -46.19
CA GLU A 160 -15.65 14.21 -46.82
C GLU A 160 -17.09 14.68 -47.03
N VAL A 161 -17.48 15.74 -46.31
CA VAL A 161 -17.93 17.02 -46.91
C VAL A 161 -17.43 18.19 -46.04
N GLU A 162 -17.15 19.29 -46.72
CA GLU A 162 -16.29 20.44 -46.43
C GLU A 162 -17.04 21.69 -45.92
N MET A 163 -16.31 22.54 -45.15
CA MET A 163 -16.50 23.99 -44.82
C MET A 163 -17.57 24.46 -43.79
N PRO A 164 -17.42 25.67 -43.17
CA PRO A 164 -16.27 26.25 -42.44
C PRO A 164 -16.63 26.97 -41.09
N LEU A 165 -15.63 27.12 -40.19
CA LEU A 165 -15.30 28.18 -39.16
C LEU A 165 -16.40 29.04 -38.46
N PRO A 166 -16.22 29.58 -37.21
CA PRO A 166 -14.94 30.04 -36.64
C PRO A 166 -14.68 29.75 -35.14
N GLN A 167 -13.40 29.84 -34.76
CA GLN A 167 -12.91 29.87 -33.37
C GLN A 167 -13.06 31.27 -32.75
N PRO A 168 -13.21 31.38 -31.42
CA PRO A 168 -12.74 32.54 -30.69
C PRO A 168 -11.56 32.22 -29.75
N ARG A 169 -10.66 33.20 -29.69
CA ARG A 169 -9.32 33.18 -29.13
C ARG A 169 -9.30 33.36 -27.60
N ARG A 170 -8.19 32.90 -27.00
CA ARG A 170 -7.58 33.31 -25.72
C ARG A 170 -7.93 34.74 -25.27
N ASN A 171 -8.08 34.94 -23.95
CA ASN A 171 -7.58 36.13 -23.27
C ASN A 171 -7.18 35.84 -21.81
N PHE A 172 -6.05 36.43 -21.43
CA PHE A 172 -5.40 36.42 -20.13
C PHE A 172 -5.89 37.61 -19.28
N LEU A 173 -5.95 37.40 -17.94
CA LEU A 173 -5.74 38.38 -16.85
C LEU A 173 -6.67 39.61 -16.69
N SER A 174 -7.44 39.67 -15.59
CA SER A 174 -7.68 40.89 -14.76
C SER A 174 -8.44 40.48 -13.48
N ARG A 175 -7.84 40.42 -12.28
CA ARG A 175 -7.57 41.50 -11.30
C ARG A 175 -8.84 42.05 -10.57
N LEU A 176 -8.96 41.60 -9.31
CA LEU A 176 -9.44 42.26 -8.06
C LEU A 176 -10.69 43.14 -8.07
N VAL A 177 -11.69 42.77 -7.23
CA VAL A 177 -12.28 43.68 -6.22
C VAL A 177 -12.93 42.89 -5.05
N PRO A 178 -12.89 43.41 -3.80
CA PRO A 178 -13.51 42.83 -2.61
C PRO A 178 -14.86 43.50 -2.27
N SER A 179 -15.83 42.76 -1.71
CA SER A 179 -16.88 43.36 -0.89
C SER A 179 -17.54 42.35 0.05
N LEU A 180 -17.57 42.74 1.32
CA LEU A 180 -18.24 42.10 2.46
C LEU A 180 -19.76 41.92 2.24
N GLY A 181 -20.30 40.83 2.75
CA GLY A 181 -21.72 40.65 3.05
C GLY A 181 -21.98 39.29 3.71
N PRO A 182 -22.65 39.22 4.87
CA PRO A 182 -22.69 38.04 5.74
C PRO A 182 -23.84 37.11 5.37
N GLU A 183 -23.61 35.79 5.43
CA GLU A 183 -24.73 34.85 5.45
C GLU A 183 -24.55 33.77 6.51
N GLU A 184 -25.70 33.29 6.96
CA GLU A 184 -25.97 32.82 8.29
C GLU A 184 -25.32 31.48 8.62
N ARG A 185 -25.00 31.33 9.91
CA ARG A 185 -24.92 30.01 10.54
C ARG A 185 -26.24 29.27 10.30
N SER A 186 -26.15 28.08 9.72
CA SER A 186 -26.96 26.96 10.17
C SER A 186 -26.09 25.72 10.40
N PRO A 187 -26.45 24.90 11.40
CA PRO A 187 -25.53 23.99 12.06
C PRO A 187 -25.63 22.56 11.50
N SER A 188 -24.66 21.74 11.90
CA SER A 188 -24.60 20.27 11.79
C SER A 188 -23.77 19.69 10.63
N GLY A 189 -22.78 18.87 11.01
CA GLY A 189 -22.38 17.71 10.21
C GLY A 189 -21.09 17.83 9.41
N ASN A 190 -19.95 17.99 10.07
CA ASN A 190 -18.66 17.51 9.57
C ASN A 190 -18.08 16.56 10.64
N PRO A 191 -17.42 15.44 10.27
CA PRO A 191 -16.26 15.54 9.41
C PRO A 191 -16.07 14.34 8.45
N GLU A 192 -16.14 14.57 7.14
CA GLU A 192 -15.39 13.69 6.22
C GLU A 192 -14.15 14.43 5.73
N VAL A 193 -13.11 14.18 6.52
CA VAL A 193 -11.69 14.45 6.33
C VAL A 193 -11.30 14.14 4.89
N GLY A 194 -10.64 15.11 4.26
CA GLY A 194 -10.18 15.07 2.88
C GLY A 194 -9.67 13.70 2.46
N SER A 195 -10.42 13.05 1.57
CA SER A 195 -9.86 12.04 0.70
C SER A 195 -8.74 12.73 -0.06
N ARG A 196 -7.51 12.45 0.37
CA ARG A 196 -6.31 12.77 -0.39
C ARG A 196 -6.54 12.12 -1.74
N LYS A 197 -6.93 12.90 -2.74
CA LYS A 197 -6.94 12.46 -4.14
C LYS A 197 -5.48 12.16 -4.44
N VAL A 198 -5.08 10.91 -4.23
CA VAL A 198 -3.86 10.38 -4.81
C VAL A 198 -4.13 10.46 -6.30
N ASP A 199 -3.44 11.38 -6.98
CA ASP A 199 -3.47 11.48 -8.43
C ASP A 199 -3.17 10.09 -8.98
N ALA A 200 -4.22 9.43 -9.47
CA ALA A 200 -4.16 8.07 -9.97
C ALA A 200 -3.52 8.12 -11.37
N VAL A 201 -2.21 8.34 -11.40
CA VAL A 201 -1.40 8.19 -12.60
C VAL A 201 -1.08 6.71 -12.72
N GLY A 202 -1.98 5.95 -13.36
CA GLY A 202 -1.81 4.51 -13.57
C GLY A 202 -3.09 3.83 -14.08
N LEU A 203 -2.92 2.72 -14.79
CA LEU A 203 -4.03 1.88 -15.30
C LEU A 203 -4.62 1.00 -14.18
N VAL A 204 -3.82 0.70 -13.16
CA VAL A 204 -4.20 -0.17 -12.05
C VAL A 204 -4.29 0.63 -10.76
N LEU A 205 -5.47 0.57 -10.13
CA LEU A 205 -5.69 1.07 -8.79
C LEU A 205 -5.36 -0.01 -7.76
N VAL A 206 -4.66 0.40 -6.72
CA VAL A 206 -4.31 -0.45 -5.59
C VAL A 206 -4.68 0.29 -4.32
N LYS A 207 -5.41 -0.40 -3.44
CA LYS A 207 -5.72 0.07 -2.08
C LYS A 207 -5.38 -1.04 -1.09
N VAL A 208 -4.61 -0.70 -0.07
CA VAL A 208 -4.24 -1.63 0.99
C VAL A 208 -4.70 -1.08 2.34
N ARG A 209 -5.27 -1.96 3.18
CA ARG A 209 -5.68 -1.60 4.54
C ARG A 209 -5.46 -2.75 5.50
N LEU A 210 -5.14 -2.42 6.75
CA LEU A 210 -5.23 -3.36 7.86
C LEU A 210 -6.65 -3.31 8.41
N GLU A 211 -7.33 -4.45 8.43
CA GLU A 211 -8.72 -4.55 8.86
C GLU A 211 -8.92 -5.78 9.73
N GLU A 212 -9.79 -5.68 10.73
CA GLU A 212 -10.20 -6.83 11.51
C GLU A 212 -11.28 -7.59 10.75
N ILE A 213 -11.05 -8.88 10.51
CA ILE A 213 -11.97 -9.76 9.82
C ILE A 213 -12.34 -10.95 10.69
N CYS A 214 -13.56 -11.45 10.52
CA CYS A 214 -14.03 -12.67 11.17
C CYS A 214 -13.64 -13.88 10.33
N LEU A 215 -12.90 -14.80 10.93
CA LEU A 215 -12.48 -16.06 10.32
C LEU A 215 -13.33 -17.20 10.89
N ARG A 216 -13.96 -17.98 10.02
CA ARG A 216 -14.50 -19.31 10.34
C ARG A 216 -13.37 -20.31 10.30
N THR A 217 -13.25 -21.10 11.35
CA THR A 217 -12.34 -22.24 11.43
C THR A 217 -13.12 -23.46 11.91
N VAL A 218 -12.59 -24.65 11.66
CA VAL A 218 -13.13 -25.89 12.21
C VAL A 218 -12.22 -26.32 13.35
N ASN A 219 -12.78 -26.50 14.54
CA ASN A 219 -12.01 -26.96 15.69
C ASN A 219 -11.74 -28.47 15.62
N GLU A 220 -10.97 -29.00 16.57
CA GLU A 220 -10.62 -30.43 16.66
C GLU A 220 -11.85 -31.35 16.83
N PHE A 221 -13.01 -30.81 17.20
CA PHE A 221 -14.26 -31.54 17.34
C PHE A 221 -15.15 -31.46 16.08
N GLY A 222 -14.65 -30.90 14.99
CA GLY A 222 -15.44 -30.70 13.76
C GLY A 222 -16.50 -29.61 13.87
N LEU A 223 -16.46 -28.77 14.91
CA LEU A 223 -17.41 -27.68 15.11
C LEU A 223 -16.84 -26.38 14.52
N TYR A 224 -17.72 -25.59 13.92
CA TYR A 224 -17.36 -24.26 13.45
C TYR A 224 -17.12 -23.32 14.64
N ASP A 225 -15.94 -22.71 14.64
CA ASP A 225 -15.57 -21.63 15.55
C ASP A 225 -15.28 -20.36 14.75
N THR A 226 -15.53 -19.20 15.35
CA THR A 226 -15.33 -17.89 14.73
C THR A 226 -14.37 -17.06 15.56
N MET A 227 -13.33 -16.54 14.91
CA MET A 227 -12.36 -15.65 15.55
C MET A 227 -12.16 -14.36 14.76
N SER A 228 -12.05 -13.23 15.45
CA SER A 228 -11.71 -11.95 14.83
C SER A 228 -10.20 -11.72 14.86
N LYS A 229 -9.61 -11.41 13.70
CA LYS A 229 -8.16 -11.21 13.55
C LYS A 229 -7.85 -10.08 12.58
N GLN A 230 -6.76 -9.37 12.84
CA GLN A 230 -6.26 -8.33 11.93
C GLN A 230 -5.58 -8.96 10.71
N CYS A 231 -6.04 -8.57 9.53
CA CYS A 231 -5.52 -9.04 8.26
C CYS A 231 -5.25 -7.87 7.32
N ILE A 232 -4.34 -8.09 6.38
CA ILE A 232 -4.02 -7.10 5.35
C ILE A 232 -4.97 -7.36 4.18
N ILE A 233 -5.85 -6.40 3.91
CA ILE A 233 -6.79 -6.44 2.81
C ILE A 233 -6.24 -5.61 1.67
N ILE A 234 -6.02 -6.27 0.54
CA ILE A 234 -5.54 -5.66 -0.70
C ILE A 234 -6.68 -5.71 -1.71
N ARG A 235 -7.00 -4.55 -2.28
CA ARG A 235 -7.91 -4.45 -3.42
C ARG A 235 -7.13 -3.92 -4.61
N VAL A 236 -7.13 -4.71 -5.68
CA VAL A 236 -6.58 -4.34 -6.97
C VAL A 236 -7.73 -4.21 -7.95
N ASP A 237 -7.76 -3.10 -8.67
CA ASP A 237 -8.77 -2.82 -9.69
C ASP A 237 -8.05 -2.35 -10.96
N ALA A 238 -8.08 -3.20 -11.98
CA ALA A 238 -7.59 -2.88 -13.30
C ALA A 238 -8.68 -2.13 -14.08
N ARG A 239 -8.47 -0.83 -14.29
CA ARG A 239 -9.37 -0.02 -15.12
C ARG A 239 -9.08 -0.31 -16.59
N CYS A 240 -9.73 -1.34 -17.11
CA CYS A 240 -9.70 -1.70 -18.53
C CYS A 240 -10.90 -1.12 -19.28
#